data_AF-A0A529I0L1-F1
#
_entry.id   AF-A0A529I0L1-F1
#
_cell.length_a   1.000
_cell.length_b   1.000
_cell.length_c   1.000
_cell.angle_alpha   90.00
_cell.angle_beta   90.00
_cell.angle_gamma   90.00
#
_symmetry.space_group_name_H-M   'P 1'
#
loop_
_entity.id
_entity.type
_entity.pdbx_description
1 polymer ?
#
loop_
_entity_poly.entity_id
_entity_poly.type
_entity_poly.pdbx_seq_one_letter_code
_entity_poly.pdbx_strand_id
1 'polypeptide(L)' 'YMPALTSVAVDTPGLGERAAHVMLKMIQSRTTRAEDHIGAVSLVVRESCGPSRSAHGTGMGDAA' A
#
# COMPACT_ATOMS: atom_id res chain seq x y z
N TYR A 1 -22.09 8.14 2.54
CA TYR A 1 -20.72 8.52 2.92
C TYR A 1 -19.90 7.24 2.95
N MET A 2 -18.79 7.17 2.20
CA MET A 2 -17.88 6.01 2.17
C MET A 2 -16.54 6.45 2.76
N PRO A 3 -16.04 5.82 3.83
CA PRO A 3 -14.79 6.22 4.46
C PRO A 3 -13.59 5.92 3.55
N ALA A 4 -12.54 6.72 3.66
CA ALA A 4 -11.33 6.50 2.88
C ALA A 4 -10.65 5.16 3.24
N LEU A 5 -10.27 4.37 2.22
CA LEU A 5 -9.73 3.02 2.40
C LEU A 5 -8.27 3.02 2.85
N THR A 6 -7.99 2.29 3.92
CA THR A 6 -6.64 1.91 4.34
C THR A 6 -6.06 0.94 3.33
N SER A 7 -4.88 1.25 2.81
CA SER A 7 -4.27 0.50 1.71
C SER A 7 -2.76 0.46 1.83
N VAL A 8 -2.14 -0.51 1.16
CA VAL A 8 -0.68 -0.54 0.98
C VAL A 8 -0.36 0.25 -0.28
N ALA A 9 0.37 1.35 -0.11
CA ALA A 9 0.92 2.11 -1.21
C ALA A 9 2.17 1.41 -1.76
N VAL A 10 2.20 1.27 -3.08
CA VAL A 10 3.31 0.69 -3.86
C VAL A 10 3.82 1.73 -4.86
N ASP A 11 5.13 1.72 -5.12
CA ASP A 11 5.75 2.55 -6.16
C ASP A 11 5.48 1.96 -7.56
N THR A 12 4.27 2.16 -8.08
CA THR A 12 3.90 1.65 -9.41
C THR A 12 4.71 2.28 -10.55
N PRO A 13 5.03 3.59 -10.56
CA PRO A 13 5.79 4.17 -11.65
C PRO A 13 7.21 3.60 -11.70
N GLY A 14 7.91 3.56 -10.55
CA GLY A 14 9.26 3.01 -10.50
C GLY A 14 9.28 1.51 -10.78
N LEU A 15 8.27 0.73 -10.36
CA LEU A 15 8.16 -0.67 -10.76
C LEU A 15 8.02 -0.83 -12.29
N GLY A 16 7.23 0.04 -12.94
CA GLY A 16 7.07 0.03 -14.40
C GLY A 16 8.37 0.38 -15.13
N GLU A 17 9.07 1.42 -14.69
CA GLU A 17 10.37 1.82 -15.25
C GLU A 17 11.40 0.69 -15.14
N ARG A 18 11.49 0.06 -13.97
CA ARG A 18 12.39 -1.08 -13.74
C ARG A 18 12.00 -2.28 -14.61
N ALA A 19 10.71 -2.62 -14.69
CA ALA A 19 10.23 -3.70 -15.54
C ALA A 19 10.57 -3.49 -17.02
N ALA A 20 10.35 -2.27 -17.53
CA ALA A 20 10.71 -1.90 -18.89
C ALA A 20 12.23 -2.02 -19.12
N HIS A 21 13.04 -1.55 -18.17
CA HIS A 21 14.49 -1.63 -18.27
C HIS A 21 15.00 -3.08 -18.31
N VAL A 22 14.51 -3.94 -17.41
CA VAL A 22 14.85 -5.38 -17.39
C VAL A 22 14.44 -6.05 -18.70
N MET A 23 13.26 -5.73 -19.22
CA MET A 23 12.78 -6.29 -20.49
C MET A 23 13.66 -5.87 -21.68
N LEU A 24 14.02 -4.60 -21.76
CA LEU A 24 14.93 -4.11 -22.80
C LEU A 24 16.30 -4.78 -22.72
N LYS A 25 16.84 -4.97 -21.50
CA LYS A 25 18.10 -5.68 -21.26
C LYS A 25 18.00 -7.13 -21.72
N MET A 26 16.92 -7.84 -21.40
CA MET A 26 16.68 -9.22 -21.85
C MET A 26 16.65 -9.32 -23.38
N ILE A 27 15.94 -8.40 -24.06
CA ILE A 27 15.87 -8.35 -25.53
C ILE A 27 17.26 -8.16 -26.14
N GLN A 28 18.02 -7.18 -25.65
CA GLN A 28 19.35 -6.86 -26.18
C GLN A 28 20.35 -8.00 -25.97
N SER A 29 20.28 -8.67 -24.83
CA SER A 29 21.16 -9.78 -24.47
C SER A 29 20.72 -11.15 -24.99
N ARG A 30 19.54 -11.22 -25.64
CA ARG A 30 18.90 -12.46 -26.11
C ARG A 30 18.82 -13.54 -25.03
N THR A 31 18.66 -13.13 -23.77
CA THR A 31 18.46 -14.03 -22.64
C THR A 31 17.16 -13.71 -21.94
N THR A 32 16.52 -14.74 -21.41
CA THR A 32 15.26 -14.66 -20.65
C THR A 32 15.50 -14.90 -19.17
N ARG A 33 16.74 -14.69 -18.70
CA ARG A 33 17.06 -14.85 -17.28
C ARG A 33 16.18 -13.91 -16.46
N ALA A 34 15.40 -14.50 -15.55
CA ALA A 34 14.59 -13.76 -14.62
C ALA A 34 15.47 -12.89 -13.69
N GLU A 35 15.10 -11.62 -13.56
CA GLU A 35 15.65 -10.72 -12.56
C GLU A 35 14.55 -10.43 -11.53
N ASP A 36 14.82 -10.71 -10.26
CA ASP A 36 13.90 -10.43 -9.16
C ASP A 36 14.12 -9.01 -8.63
N HIS A 37 13.02 -8.32 -8.35
CA HIS A 37 13.05 -7.02 -7.71
C HIS A 37 12.03 -6.95 -6.57
N ILE A 38 12.52 -6.70 -5.36
CA ILE A 38 11.71 -6.49 -4.15
C ILE A 38 11.83 -5.03 -3.74
N GLY A 39 10.73 -4.28 -3.91
CA GLY A 39 10.64 -2.86 -3.54
C GLY A 39 10.03 -2.67 -2.15
N ALA A 40 10.41 -1.57 -1.48
CA ALA A 40 9.74 -1.16 -0.26
C ALA A 40 8.28 -0.76 -0.52
N VAL A 41 7.43 -0.97 0.48
CA VAL A 41 6.02 -0.58 0.45
C VAL A 41 5.67 0.25 1.68
N SER A 42 4.62 1.05 1.60
CA SER A 42 4.16 1.88 2.73
C SER A 42 2.71 1.57 3.06
N LEU A 43 2.40 1.36 4.34
CA LEU A 43 1.02 1.22 4.80
C LEU A 43 0.41 2.60 5.01
N VAL A 44 -0.68 2.89 4.28
CA VAL A 44 -1.44 4.14 4.40
C VAL A 44 -2.72 3.86 5.17
N VAL A 45 -2.72 4.23 6.46
CA VAL A 45 -3.90 4.10 7.33
C VAL A 45 -4.87 5.25 7.10
N ARG A 46 -6.14 4.93 6.94
CA ARG A 46 -7.25 5.86 6.68
C ARG A 46 -8.51 5.42 7.45
N GLU A 47 -9.59 6.17 7.30
CA GLU A 47 -10.83 6.04 8.07
C GLU A 47 -11.52 4.67 8.02
N SER A 48 -11.22 3.82 7.02
CA SER A 48 -11.75 2.45 6.99
C SER A 48 -11.17 1.54 8.08
N CYS A 49 -10.04 1.92 8.70
CA CYS A 49 -9.34 1.12 9.70
C CYS A 49 -8.79 2.01 10.83
N GLY A 50 -8.81 1.50 12.05
CA GLY A 50 -8.38 2.24 13.23
C GLY A 50 -9.39 2.08 14.36
N PRO A 51 -9.04 2.50 15.59
CA PRO A 51 -9.94 2.39 16.73
C PRO A 51 -11.25 3.14 16.42
N SER A 52 -12.37 2.44 16.52
CA SER A 52 -13.70 3.02 16.36
C SER A 52 -13.86 4.14 17.40
N ARG A 53 -14.02 5.39 16.94
CA ARG A 53 -14.33 6.53 17.82
C ARG A 53 -15.63 6.32 18.61
N SER A 54 -16.47 5.37 18.19
CA SER A 54 -17.70 4.96 18.90
C SER A 54 -17.43 4.04 20.10
N ALA A 55 -16.23 3.47 20.27
CA ALA A 55 -15.90 2.66 21.44
C ALA A 55 -15.55 3.49 22.69
N HIS A 56 -15.53 4.83 22.57
CA HIS A 56 -15.26 5.76 23.67
C HIS A 56 -16.40 6.78 23.89
N GLY A 57 -17.64 6.39 23.57
CA GLY A 57 -18.85 7.12 23.91
C GLY A 57 -19.47 6.64 25.23
N THR A 58 -18.91 7.12 26.34
CA THR A 58 -19.63 7.55 27.55
C THR A 58 -20.77 6.67 28.07
N GLY A 59 -20.41 5.62 28.82
CA GLY A 59 -21.24 5.08 29.89
C GLY A 59 -20.62 5.44 31.23
N MET A 60 -20.72 6.69 31.67
CA MET A 60 -20.30 7.10 33.02
C MET A 60 -20.96 8.42 33.45
N GLY A 61 -21.90 8.31 34.40
CA GLY A 61 -22.17 9.35 35.40
C GLY A 61 -23.23 10.41 35.09
N ASP A 62 -24.49 10.13 35.42
CA ASP A 62 -25.40 11.14 35.99
C ASP A 62 -26.21 10.48 37.12
N ALA A 63 -25.66 10.62 38.33
CA ALA A 63 -26.32 10.33 39.60
C ALA A 63 -25.83 11.38 40.60
N ALA A 64 -26.55 12.49 40.69
CA ALA A 64 -26.54 13.44 41.80
C ALA A 64 -27.84 14.25 41.78
#